data_AF-A0A842ZUR8-F1
#
_entry.id   AF-A0A842ZUR8-F1
#
_cell.length_a   1.000
_cell.length_b   1.000
_cell.length_c   1.000
_cell.angle_alpha   90.00
_cell.angle_beta   90.00
_cell.angle_gamma   90.00
#
_symmetry.space_group_name_H-M   'P 1'
#
loop_
_entity.id
_entity.type
_entity.pdbx_description
1 polymer ?
#
loop_
_entity_poly.entity_id
_entity_poly.type
_entity_poly.pdbx_seq_one_letter_code
_entity_poly.pdbx_strand_id
1 'polypeptide(L)'
;MTAKKKASLKKKLSEEAFTRIETRFPIIARLSAFLLAFYDILMREDVIKLDCFIHEYQNDCIEPISVFTSGLKKDYEAVKNCLLYPKISNGPIEGTNGKIKMIRRRGYGRAGIELLNALLVLPWYYKDLEKNSEEKLKLAV
;
A
#
# COMPACT_ATOMS: atom_id res chain seq x y z
N MET A 1 18.17 14.44 -34.01
CA MET A 1 18.61 14.03 -32.65
C MET A 1 17.73 12.88 -32.17
N THR A 2 18.32 11.73 -31.84
CA THR A 2 17.59 10.49 -31.50
C THR A 2 16.95 10.54 -30.09
N ALA A 3 15.82 9.84 -29.91
CA ALA A 3 15.03 9.82 -28.66
C ALA A 3 15.85 9.46 -27.41
N LYS A 4 16.87 8.61 -27.56
CA LYS A 4 17.79 8.19 -26.49
C LYS A 4 18.60 9.36 -25.90
N LYS A 5 18.99 10.33 -26.73
CA LYS A 5 19.74 11.52 -26.30
C LYS A 5 18.85 12.51 -25.54
N LYS A 6 17.58 12.68 -25.96
CA LYS A 6 16.58 13.51 -25.26
C LYS A 6 16.20 12.95 -23.87
N ALA A 7 16.07 11.63 -23.72
CA ALA A 7 15.79 11.00 -22.43
C ALA A 7 16.96 11.15 -21.43
N SER A 8 18.19 10.98 -21.91
CA SER A 8 19.41 11.20 -21.12
C SER A 8 19.56 12.66 -20.67
N LEU A 9 19.23 13.62 -21.54
CA LEU A 9 19.24 15.06 -21.23
C LEU A 9 18.15 15.46 -20.22
N LYS A 10 16.94 14.91 -20.32
CA LYS A 10 15.87 15.14 -19.32
C LYS A 10 16.25 14.60 -17.94
N LYS A 11 16.90 13.44 -17.90
CA LYS A 11 17.38 12.82 -16.65
C LYS A 11 18.47 13.66 -15.98
N LYS A 12 19.44 14.15 -16.76
CA LYS A 12 20.48 15.06 -16.26
C LYS A 12 19.92 16.39 -15.77
N LEU A 13 19.00 17.00 -16.51
CA LEU A 13 18.37 18.26 -16.11
C LEU A 13 17.52 18.09 -14.83
N SER A 14 16.89 16.93 -14.63
CA SER A 14 16.22 16.63 -13.38
C SER A 14 17.20 16.40 -12.23
N GLU A 15 18.33 15.72 -12.46
CA GLU A 15 19.36 15.50 -11.44
C GLU A 15 19.96 16.84 -10.97
N GLU A 16 20.32 17.73 -11.89
CA GLU A 16 20.85 19.06 -11.55
C GLU A 16 19.82 19.93 -10.79
N ALA A 17 18.54 19.85 -11.17
CA ALA A 17 17.47 20.54 -10.46
C ALA A 17 17.27 20.00 -9.03
N PHE A 18 17.32 18.67 -8.85
CA PHE A 18 17.22 18.02 -7.54
C PHE A 18 18.41 18.40 -6.65
N THR A 19 19.63 18.35 -7.15
CA THR A 19 20.83 18.77 -6.40
C THR A 19 20.69 20.23 -5.95
N ARG A 20 20.20 21.12 -6.81
CA ARG A 20 20.03 22.54 -6.47
C ARG A 20 18.97 22.75 -5.38
N ILE A 21 17.90 21.94 -5.39
CA ILE A 21 16.85 21.95 -4.36
C ILE A 21 17.38 21.41 -3.03
N GLU A 22 18.12 20.30 -3.04
CA GLU A 22 18.74 19.72 -1.84
C GLU A 22 19.76 20.67 -1.21
N THR A 23 20.55 21.37 -2.04
CA THR A 23 21.50 22.39 -1.55
C THR A 23 20.77 23.56 -0.88
N ARG A 24 19.58 23.93 -1.37
CA ARG A 24 18.78 25.03 -0.82
C ARG A 24 17.98 24.63 0.42
N PHE A 25 17.54 23.38 0.49
CA PHE A 25 16.69 22.84 1.54
C PHE A 25 17.26 21.50 2.02
N PRO A 26 18.18 21.50 3.00
CA PRO A 26 18.83 20.28 3.49
C PRO A 26 17.84 19.26 4.10
N ILE A 27 16.66 19.72 4.52
CA ILE A 27 15.56 18.87 4.95
C ILE A 27 15.13 17.87 3.85
N ILE A 28 15.19 18.28 2.58
CA ILE A 28 14.81 17.42 1.46
C ILE A 28 15.81 16.27 1.33
N ALA A 29 17.11 16.55 1.46
CA ALA A 29 18.15 15.52 1.43
C ALA A 29 17.98 14.49 2.56
N ARG A 30 17.60 14.94 3.77
CA ARG A 30 17.33 14.02 4.89
C ARG A 30 16.09 13.16 4.63
N LEU A 31 15.02 13.74 4.09
CA LEU A 31 13.80 13.02 3.73
C LEU A 31 14.00 12.03 2.59
N SER A 32 14.76 12.38 1.56
CA SER A 32 15.09 11.47 0.46
C SER A 32 15.95 10.31 0.95
N ALA A 33 16.97 10.56 1.79
CA ALA A 33 17.75 9.50 2.43
C ALA A 33 16.86 8.54 3.25
N PHE A 34 15.97 9.09 4.07
CA PHE A 34 15.01 8.32 4.87
C PHE A 34 14.10 7.43 3.99
N LEU A 35 13.49 7.99 2.94
CA LEU A 35 12.61 7.23 2.04
C LEU A 35 13.35 6.13 1.29
N LEU A 36 14.56 6.42 0.82
CA LEU A 36 15.39 5.44 0.10
C LEU A 36 15.84 4.31 1.04
N ALA A 37 16.22 4.63 2.27
CA ALA A 37 16.57 3.63 3.28
C ALA A 37 15.37 2.72 3.59
N PHE A 38 14.18 3.31 3.78
CA PHE A 38 12.97 2.52 4.02
C PHE A 38 12.60 1.64 2.81
N TYR A 39 12.73 2.16 1.59
CA TYR A 39 12.46 1.39 0.38
C TYR A 39 13.42 0.21 0.20
N ASP A 40 14.70 0.37 0.54
CA ASP A 40 15.69 -0.72 0.49
C ASP A 40 15.32 -1.87 1.45
N ILE A 41 14.77 -1.54 2.63
CA ILE A 41 14.25 -2.55 3.58
C ILE A 41 13.12 -3.35 2.95
N LEU A 42 12.13 -2.66 2.36
CA LEU A 42 10.97 -3.30 1.73
C LEU A 42 11.38 -4.16 0.53
N MET A 43 12.34 -3.70 -0.28
CA MET A 43 12.77 -4.40 -1.48
C MET A 43 13.67 -5.61 -1.21
N ARG A 44 14.45 -5.56 -0.13
CA ARG A 44 15.34 -6.66 0.27
C ARG A 44 14.72 -7.60 1.29
N GLU A 45 13.53 -7.27 1.79
CA GLU A 45 12.81 -8.06 2.78
C GLU A 45 13.66 -8.31 4.05
N ASP A 46 14.50 -7.34 4.41
CA ASP A 46 15.57 -7.49 5.42
C ASP A 46 15.15 -6.94 6.78
N VAL A 47 14.82 -7.85 7.70
CA VAL A 47 14.39 -7.52 9.07
C VAL A 47 15.52 -6.87 9.88
N ILE A 48 16.79 -7.22 9.65
CA ILE A 48 17.90 -6.64 10.41
C ILE A 48 18.04 -5.16 10.04
N LYS A 49 17.88 -4.83 8.76
CA LYS A 49 17.87 -3.43 8.30
C LYS A 49 16.69 -2.64 8.86
N LEU A 50 15.54 -3.28 9.12
CA LEU A 50 14.42 -2.64 9.79
C LEU A 50 14.80 -2.19 11.21
N ASP A 51 15.48 -3.04 11.98
CA ASP A 51 15.93 -2.69 13.34
C ASP A 51 16.92 -1.53 13.32
N CYS A 52 17.91 -1.57 12.43
CA CYS A 52 18.88 -0.49 12.23
C CYS A 52 18.19 0.83 11.84
N PHE A 53 17.21 0.76 10.92
CA PHE A 53 16.46 1.93 10.46
C PHE A 53 15.64 2.57 11.58
N ILE A 54 14.92 1.77 12.37
CA ILE A 54 14.17 2.29 13.52
C ILE A 54 15.13 2.96 14.51
N HIS A 55 16.27 2.35 14.79
CA HIS A 55 17.26 2.92 15.70
C HIS A 55 17.84 4.25 15.18
N GLU A 56 18.14 4.35 13.89
CA GLU A 56 18.72 5.54 13.27
C GLU A 56 17.77 6.74 13.30
N TYR A 57 16.48 6.52 13.03
CA TYR A 57 15.52 7.60 12.76
C TYR A 57 14.51 7.86 13.90
N GLN A 58 14.49 7.04 14.97
CA GLN A 58 13.57 7.24 16.12
C GLN A 58 13.73 8.58 16.85
N ASN A 59 14.95 9.13 16.86
CA ASN A 59 15.26 10.40 17.52
C ASN A 59 15.67 11.48 16.50
N ASP A 60 15.19 11.38 15.27
CA ASP A 60 15.48 12.37 14.24
C ASP A 60 14.94 13.76 14.62
N CYS A 61 15.67 14.80 14.24
CA CYS A 61 15.28 16.19 14.47
C CYS A 61 13.99 16.58 13.72
N ILE A 62 13.62 15.83 12.68
CA ILE A 62 12.40 16.02 11.92
C ILE A 62 11.28 15.20 12.57
N GLU A 63 10.38 15.88 13.28
CA GLU A 63 9.27 15.25 14.02
C GLU A 63 8.46 14.24 13.19
N PRO A 64 8.07 14.50 11.92
CA PRO A 64 7.39 13.50 11.10
C PRO A 64 8.14 12.16 10.95
N ILE A 65 9.48 12.20 10.91
CA ILE A 65 10.33 11.00 10.77
C ILE A 65 10.33 10.21 12.08
N SER A 66 10.51 10.88 13.22
CA SER A 66 10.50 10.23 14.54
C SER A 66 9.13 9.67 14.90
N VAL A 67 8.05 10.36 14.53
CA VAL A 67 6.67 9.85 14.70
C VAL A 67 6.43 8.60 13.85
N PHE A 68 6.85 8.61 12.58
CA PHE A 68 6.69 7.46 11.69
C PHE A 68 7.41 6.22 12.23
N THR A 69 8.68 6.37 12.63
CA THR A 69 9.50 5.28 13.18
C THR A 69 8.99 4.78 14.53
N SER A 70 8.48 5.68 15.36
CA SER A 70 7.76 5.30 16.58
C SER A 70 6.51 4.48 16.29
N GLY A 71 5.77 4.81 15.22
CA GLY A 71 4.65 4.01 14.71
C GLY A 71 5.10 2.62 14.28
N LEU A 72 6.15 2.53 13.46
CA LEU A 72 6.73 1.24 13.03
C LEU A 72 7.16 0.38 14.22
N LYS A 73 7.72 0.99 15.27
CA LYS A 73 8.13 0.27 16.48
C LYS A 73 6.93 -0.26 17.27
N LYS A 74 5.82 0.45 17.32
CA LYS A 74 4.57 -0.03 17.96
C LYS A 74 4.00 -1.23 17.20
N ASP A 75 4.01 -1.18 15.88
CA ASP A 75 3.51 -2.24 15.00
C ASP A 75 4.61 -3.21 14.53
N TYR A 76 5.70 -3.32 15.29
CA TYR A 76 6.93 -4.00 14.86
C TYR A 76 6.68 -5.43 14.37
N GLU A 77 5.92 -6.22 15.13
CA GLU A 77 5.61 -7.61 14.76
C GLU A 77 4.80 -7.68 13.45
N ALA A 78 3.90 -6.73 13.21
CA ALA A 78 3.13 -6.69 11.97
C ALA A 78 4.03 -6.34 10.77
N VAL A 79 4.92 -5.36 10.93
CA VAL A 79 5.88 -4.95 9.89
C VAL A 79 6.90 -6.06 9.60
N LYS A 80 7.43 -6.69 10.64
CA LYS A 80 8.32 -7.84 10.53
C LYS A 80 7.67 -9.00 9.79
N ASN A 81 6.42 -9.33 10.13
CA ASN A 81 5.67 -10.37 9.42
C ASN A 81 5.41 -10.00 7.95
N CYS A 82 5.21 -8.72 7.64
CA CYS A 82 5.10 -8.25 6.25
C CYS A 82 6.39 -8.55 5.44
N LEU A 83 7.57 -8.33 6.03
CA LEU A 83 8.85 -8.64 5.40
C LEU A 83 9.11 -10.15 5.29
N LEU A 84 8.74 -10.94 6.31
CA LEU A 84 8.94 -12.40 6.30
C LEU A 84 8.01 -13.13 5.34
N TYR A 85 6.81 -12.59 5.10
CA TYR A 85 5.77 -13.22 4.28
C TYR A 85 5.32 -12.31 3.13
N PRO A 86 6.22 -11.93 2.19
CA PRO A 86 5.93 -10.93 1.15
C PRO A 86 4.83 -11.36 0.17
N LYS A 87 4.57 -12.67 0.06
CA LYS A 87 3.53 -13.23 -0.81
C LYS A 87 2.12 -13.13 -0.21
N ILE A 88 2.02 -12.89 1.09
CA ILE A 88 0.74 -12.76 1.79
C ILE A 88 0.36 -11.28 1.80
N SER A 89 -0.78 -10.96 1.22
CA SER A 89 -1.30 -9.59 1.18
C SER A 89 -2.66 -9.50 1.86
N ASN A 90 -2.96 -8.33 2.42
CA ASN A 90 -4.30 -8.01 2.93
C ASN A 90 -5.33 -7.72 1.83
N GLY A 91 -4.96 -7.87 0.54
CA GLY A 91 -5.82 -7.56 -0.60
C GLY A 91 -7.23 -8.20 -0.55
N PRO A 92 -7.37 -9.49 -0.21
CA PRO A 92 -8.70 -10.12 -0.06
C PRO A 92 -9.56 -9.49 1.05
N ILE A 93 -8.93 -9.15 2.19
CA ILE A 93 -9.58 -8.47 3.31
C ILE A 93 -10.00 -7.06 2.89
N GLU A 94 -9.11 -6.31 2.24
CA GLU A 94 -9.38 -4.94 1.77
C GLU A 94 -10.49 -4.91 0.72
N GLY A 95 -10.50 -5.87 -0.20
CA GLY A 95 -11.57 -6.05 -1.18
C GLY A 95 -12.93 -6.29 -0.50
N THR A 96 -12.96 -7.13 0.53
CA THR A 96 -14.17 -7.38 1.33
C THR A 96 -14.62 -6.11 2.07
N ASN A 97 -13.70 -5.40 2.72
CA ASN A 97 -13.98 -4.14 3.40
C ASN A 97 -14.53 -3.07 2.44
N GLY A 98 -13.96 -2.97 1.24
CA GLY A 98 -14.44 -2.06 0.20
C GLY A 98 -15.87 -2.35 -0.23
N LYS A 99 -16.20 -3.62 -0.46
CA LYS A 99 -17.56 -4.06 -0.80
C LYS A 99 -18.55 -3.72 0.30
N ILE A 100 -18.23 -4.08 1.55
CA ILE A 100 -19.08 -3.76 2.70
C ILE A 100 -19.30 -2.25 2.77
N LYS A 101 -18.25 -1.42 2.70
CA LYS A 101 -18.36 0.04 2.70
C LYS A 101 -19.26 0.57 1.59
N MET A 102 -19.19 -0.01 0.38
CA MET A 102 -20.03 0.37 -0.75
C MET A 102 -21.52 0.04 -0.48
N ILE A 103 -21.81 -1.17 0.00
CA ILE A 103 -23.18 -1.59 0.36
C ILE A 103 -23.73 -0.67 1.46
N ARG A 104 -22.93 -0.39 2.50
CA ARG A 104 -23.31 0.54 3.58
C ARG A 104 -23.69 1.92 3.04
N ARG A 105 -22.87 2.51 2.17
CA ARG A 105 -23.15 3.84 1.57
C ARG A 105 -24.44 3.88 0.76
N ARG A 106 -24.80 2.79 0.08
CA ARG A 106 -26.01 2.71 -0.75
C ARG A 106 -27.26 2.41 0.05
N GLY A 107 -27.16 1.53 1.04
CA GLY A 107 -28.33 0.92 1.69
C GLY A 107 -28.58 1.35 3.13
N TYR A 108 -27.60 1.86 3.88
CA TYR A 108 -27.84 2.23 5.28
C TYR A 108 -28.85 3.39 5.36
N GLY A 109 -29.83 3.24 6.25
CA GLY A 109 -30.96 4.17 6.40
C GLY A 109 -31.98 4.14 5.24
N ARG A 110 -31.79 3.29 4.23
CA ARG A 110 -32.65 3.17 3.05
C ARG A 110 -33.14 1.73 2.78
N ALA A 111 -32.49 0.75 3.39
CA ALA A 111 -32.74 -0.68 3.19
C ALA A 111 -32.71 -1.42 4.53
N GLY A 112 -33.58 -2.43 4.68
CA GLY A 112 -33.55 -3.37 5.79
C GLY A 112 -32.33 -4.30 5.76
N ILE A 113 -32.10 -5.01 6.86
CA ILE A 113 -30.94 -5.89 7.03
C ILE A 113 -30.95 -7.04 6.01
N GLU A 114 -32.14 -7.50 5.62
CA GLU A 114 -32.38 -8.55 4.65
C GLU A 114 -31.81 -8.17 3.28
N LEU A 115 -32.12 -6.96 2.80
CA LEU A 115 -31.64 -6.44 1.52
C LEU A 115 -30.13 -6.16 1.56
N LEU A 116 -29.61 -5.66 2.68
CA LEU A 116 -28.17 -5.45 2.85
C LEU A 116 -27.38 -6.77 2.81
N ASN A 117 -27.91 -7.83 3.44
CA ASN A 117 -27.33 -9.16 3.41
C ASN A 117 -27.41 -9.78 2.00
N ALA A 118 -28.54 -9.62 1.31
CA ALA A 118 -28.70 -10.07 -0.06
C ALA A 118 -27.68 -9.40 -1.01
N LEU A 119 -27.49 -8.08 -0.89
CA LEU A 119 -26.48 -7.34 -1.68
C LEU A 119 -25.04 -7.77 -1.38
N LEU A 120 -24.78 -8.31 -0.19
CA LEU A 120 -23.45 -8.81 0.19
C LEU A 120 -23.20 -10.21 -0.39
N VAL A 121 -24.19 -11.10 -0.33
CA VAL A 121 -24.05 -12.54 -0.65
C VAL A 121 -24.29 -12.84 -2.12
N LEU A 122 -25.36 -12.28 -2.71
CA LEU A 122 -25.79 -12.62 -4.08
C LEU A 122 -24.72 -12.37 -5.15
N PRO A 123 -23.94 -11.27 -5.14
CA PRO A 123 -22.92 -11.05 -6.16
C PRO A 123 -21.82 -12.13 -6.19
N TRP A 124 -21.55 -12.79 -5.05
CA TRP A 124 -20.60 -13.90 -4.99
C TRP A 124 -21.24 -15.19 -5.49
N TYR A 125 -22.46 -15.46 -5.04
CA TYR A 125 -23.23 -16.62 -5.51
C TYR A 125 -23.32 -16.66 -7.04
N TYR A 126 -23.67 -15.54 -7.69
CA TYR A 126 -23.71 -15.48 -9.15
C TYR A 126 -22.33 -15.61 -9.82
N LYS A 127 -21.27 -15.06 -9.22
CA LYS A 127 -19.90 -15.14 -9.75
C LYS A 127 -19.32 -16.55 -9.66
N ASP A 128 -19.68 -17.30 -8.62
CA ASP A 128 -19.29 -18.69 -8.43
C ASP A 128 -20.09 -19.61 -9.36
N LEU A 129 -21.38 -19.32 -9.59
CA LEU A 129 -22.21 -20.00 -10.60
C LEU A 129 -21.71 -19.77 -12.04
N GLU A 130 -21.16 -18.60 -12.37
CA GLU A 130 -20.56 -18.37 -13.69
C GLU A 130 -19.29 -19.19 -13.94
N LYS A 131 -18.58 -19.57 -12.87
CA LYS A 131 -17.43 -20.48 -12.95
C LYS A 131 -17.83 -21.94 -13.00
N ASN A 132 -19.06 -22.27 -12.58
CA ASN A 132 -19.55 -23.64 -12.46
C ASN A 132 -20.81 -23.84 -13.33
N SER A 133 -20.60 -24.12 -14.62
CA SER A 133 -21.65 -24.18 -15.65
C SER A 133 -22.79 -25.16 -15.37
N GLU A 134 -22.53 -26.22 -14.58
CA GLU A 134 -23.54 -27.23 -14.21
C GLU A 134 -24.51 -26.76 -13.11
N GLU A 135 -24.08 -25.92 -12.17
CA GLU A 135 -24.98 -25.38 -11.13
C GLU A 135 -25.89 -24.28 -11.66
N LYS A 136 -25.41 -23.51 -12.66
CA LYS A 136 -26.21 -22.46 -13.32
C LYS A 136 -27.47 -23.02 -13.99
N LEU A 137 -27.43 -24.24 -14.50
CA LEU A 137 -28.56 -24.92 -15.14
C LEU A 137 -29.61 -25.42 -14.13
N LYS A 138 -29.22 -25.71 -12.88
CA LYS A 138 -30.13 -26.22 -11.84
C LYS A 138 -31.03 -25.15 -11.21
N LEU A 139 -30.70 -23.87 -11.38
CA LEU A 139 -31.53 -22.74 -10.91
C LEU A 139 -32.44 -22.14 -12.00
N ALA A 140 -32.25 -22.52 -13.25
CA ALA A 140 -33.02 -22.00 -14.39
C ALA A 140 -34.28 -22.82 -14.72
N VAL A 141 -34.59 -23.82 -13.88
CA VAL A 141 -35.78 -24.70 -13.90
C VAL A 141 -36.62 -24.40 -12.69
#